data_AF-Q0A7C6-F1
#
_entry.id   AF-Q0A7C6-F1
#
_cell.length_a   1.000
_cell.length_b   1.000
_cell.length_c   1.000
_cell.angle_alpha   90.00
_cell.angle_beta   90.00
_cell.angle_gamma   90.00
#
_symmetry.space_group_name_H-M   'P 1'
#
loop_
_entity.id
_entity.type
_entity.pdbx_description
1 polymer ?
#
loop_
_entity_poly.entity_id
_entity_poly.type
_entity_poly.pdbx_seq_one_letter_code
_entity_poly.pdbx_strand_id
1 'polypeptide(L)'
;MRGDPVGVNSRMGTYTNFVNLADFCALSVPAGFRADGLPFGGTLISGAWKDGELQALATEWLNHQPTPLGATDRPRPVEQAVTPESEPTTAPRYRLHALPDTTPPKPGLRRVGDDSGRSIVLEVWRMPAHAFGSLVDLIPSPLGIGKVELADGRWVNGFVCEGYALEGARDVTDFGGRRAYIEQGR
;
A
#
# COMPACT_ATOMS: atom_id res chain seq x y z
N MET A 1 22.75 18.20 -23.34
CA MET A 1 21.91 18.71 -22.25
C MET A 1 21.78 20.24 -22.29
N ARG A 2 21.34 20.82 -23.42
CA ARG A 2 21.03 22.25 -23.62
C ARG A 2 20.04 22.31 -24.79
N GLY A 3 18.78 22.66 -24.57
CA GLY A 3 17.79 22.72 -25.65
C GLY A 3 16.50 23.41 -25.25
N ASP A 4 15.78 22.89 -24.26
CA ASP A 4 14.56 23.51 -23.74
C ASP A 4 14.13 22.80 -22.42
N PRO A 5 14.64 23.24 -21.26
CA PRO A 5 14.35 22.57 -20.00
C PRO A 5 12.87 22.66 -19.61
N VAL A 6 12.15 23.69 -20.06
CA VAL A 6 10.72 23.90 -19.74
C VAL A 6 9.83 23.06 -20.65
N GLY A 7 10.06 23.07 -21.97
CA GLY A 7 9.29 22.28 -22.90
C GLY A 7 9.52 20.77 -22.76
N VAL A 8 10.71 20.33 -22.36
CA VAL A 8 10.96 18.91 -22.01
C VAL A 8 10.18 18.52 -20.76
N ASN A 9 10.17 19.37 -19.72
CA ASN A 9 9.43 19.13 -18.49
C ASN A 9 7.91 19.09 -18.73
N SER A 10 7.38 20.00 -19.56
CA SER A 10 5.96 20.01 -19.95
C SER A 10 5.56 18.78 -20.77
N ARG A 11 6.45 18.27 -21.65
CA ARG A 11 6.21 17.02 -22.40
C ARG A 11 6.25 15.80 -21.49
N MET A 12 7.13 15.78 -20.49
CA MET A 12 7.15 14.73 -19.46
C MET A 12 5.90 14.75 -18.56
N GLY A 13 5.30 15.93 -18.34
CA GLY A 13 4.06 16.10 -17.56
C GLY A 13 2.75 15.84 -18.33
N THR A 14 2.81 15.64 -19.64
CA THR A 14 1.60 15.56 -20.52
C THR A 14 0.68 14.39 -20.13
N TYR A 15 1.24 13.29 -19.62
CA TYR A 15 0.47 12.08 -19.28
C TYR A 15 0.34 11.82 -17.77
N THR A 16 0.89 12.69 -16.91
CA THR A 16 0.96 12.47 -15.46
C THR A 16 0.27 13.56 -14.64
N ASN A 17 0.16 14.79 -15.17
CA ASN A 17 -0.35 15.94 -14.40
C ASN A 17 -1.83 15.81 -13.99
N PHE A 18 -2.65 15.07 -14.75
CA PHE A 18 -4.08 14.94 -14.46
C PHE A 18 -4.40 13.86 -13.42
N VAL A 19 -3.47 12.93 -13.15
CA VAL A 19 -3.69 11.78 -12.25
C VAL A 19 -3.99 12.26 -10.83
N ASN A 20 -3.16 13.17 -10.31
CA ASN A 20 -3.31 13.72 -8.96
C ASN A 20 -4.55 14.62 -8.82
N LEU A 21 -4.95 15.33 -9.90
CA LEU A 21 -6.10 16.23 -9.89
C LEU A 21 -7.44 15.49 -10.00
N ALA A 22 -7.44 14.28 -10.57
CA ALA A 22 -8.64 13.48 -10.84
C ALA A 22 -8.89 12.35 -9.83
N ASP A 23 -8.12 12.30 -8.72
CA ASP A 23 -8.17 11.19 -7.74
C ASP A 23 -7.93 9.82 -8.40
N PHE A 24 -6.99 9.73 -9.36
CA PHE A 24 -6.64 8.48 -10.03
C PHE A 24 -5.41 7.83 -9.41
N CYS A 25 -5.27 6.52 -9.57
CA CYS A 25 -4.02 5.82 -9.30
C CYS A 25 -3.28 5.55 -10.62
N ALA A 26 -1.95 5.48 -10.55
CA ALA A 26 -1.11 5.23 -11.71
C ALA A 26 0.11 4.39 -11.36
N LEU A 27 0.51 3.50 -12.27
CA LEU A 27 1.66 2.63 -12.13
C LEU A 27 2.51 2.65 -13.40
N SER A 28 3.76 3.10 -13.28
CA SER A 28 4.71 3.13 -14.39
C SER A 28 5.44 1.79 -14.51
N VAL A 29 5.39 1.21 -15.71
CA VAL A 29 5.98 -0.10 -16.02
C VAL A 29 6.95 0.00 -17.21
N PRO A 30 8.07 -0.74 -17.18
CA PRO A 30 8.91 -0.93 -18.36
C PRO A 30 8.10 -1.48 -19.55
N ALA A 31 8.36 -0.96 -20.74
CA ALA A 31 7.71 -1.35 -22.00
C ALA A 31 8.75 -1.69 -23.08
N GLY A 32 9.90 -2.21 -22.66
CA GLY A 32 10.99 -2.66 -23.52
C GLY A 32 12.01 -1.58 -23.86
N PHE A 33 12.72 -1.81 -24.97
CA PHE A 33 13.79 -0.95 -25.46
C PHE A 33 13.45 -0.43 -26.84
N ARG A 34 13.81 0.82 -27.09
CA ARG A 34 13.75 1.44 -28.41
C ARG A 34 14.82 0.87 -29.33
N ALA A 35 14.70 1.16 -30.63
CA ALA A 35 15.69 0.74 -31.64
C ALA A 35 17.12 1.28 -31.38
N ASP A 36 17.26 2.36 -30.60
CA ASP A 36 18.54 2.94 -30.17
C ASP A 36 19.08 2.33 -28.86
N GLY A 37 18.43 1.29 -28.34
CA GLY A 37 18.85 0.58 -27.13
C GLY A 37 18.50 1.29 -25.82
N LEU A 38 17.81 2.44 -25.86
CA LEU A 38 17.34 3.11 -24.65
C LEU A 38 16.04 2.51 -24.12
N PRO A 39 15.85 2.42 -22.80
CA PRO A 39 14.62 1.89 -22.21
C PRO A 39 13.44 2.83 -22.48
N PHE A 40 12.26 2.25 -22.62
CA PHE A 40 10.97 2.95 -22.68
C PHE A 40 10.01 2.35 -21.64
N GLY A 41 9.07 3.17 -21.17
CA GLY A 41 8.06 2.76 -20.19
C GLY A 41 6.70 3.34 -20.52
N GLY A 42 5.65 2.64 -20.09
CA GLY A 42 4.27 3.12 -20.12
C GLY A 42 3.77 3.38 -18.70
N THR A 43 2.74 4.22 -18.57
CA THR A 43 2.04 4.43 -17.30
C THR A 43 0.62 3.91 -17.43
N LEU A 44 0.28 2.91 -16.63
CA LEU A 44 -1.08 2.41 -16.46
C LEU A 44 -1.81 3.37 -15.52
N ILE A 45 -3.04 3.79 -15.85
CA ILE A 45 -3.83 4.73 -15.05
C ILE A 45 -5.22 4.12 -14.83
N SER A 46 -5.73 4.20 -13.61
CA SER A 46 -7.06 3.72 -13.25
C SER A 46 -7.75 4.67 -12.28
N GLY A 47 -9.05 4.44 -12.04
CA GLY A 47 -9.81 5.20 -11.04
C GLY A 47 -9.24 5.05 -9.63
N ALA A 48 -9.65 5.94 -8.72
CA ALA A 48 -9.25 5.92 -7.31
C ALA A 48 -9.31 4.50 -6.71
N TRP A 49 -8.30 4.13 -5.91
CA TRP A 49 -8.26 2.88 -5.11
C TRP A 49 -8.17 1.57 -5.91
N LYS A 50 -7.81 1.64 -7.20
CA LYS A 50 -7.62 0.47 -8.07
C LYS A 50 -6.15 0.04 -8.21
N ASP A 51 -5.31 0.39 -7.25
CA ASP A 51 -3.87 0.08 -7.24
C ASP A 51 -3.60 -1.43 -7.38
N GLY A 52 -4.43 -2.28 -6.76
CA GLY A 52 -4.34 -3.72 -6.91
C GLY A 52 -4.66 -4.21 -8.33
N GLU A 53 -5.63 -3.60 -9.01
CA GLU A 53 -5.93 -3.91 -10.42
C GLU A 53 -4.78 -3.49 -11.34
N LEU A 54 -4.21 -2.30 -11.09
CA LEU A 54 -3.03 -1.82 -11.82
C LEU A 54 -1.82 -2.72 -11.62
N GLN A 55 -1.58 -3.17 -10.38
CA GLN A 55 -0.49 -4.09 -10.07
C GLN A 55 -0.69 -5.46 -10.75
N ALA A 56 -1.92 -5.98 -10.77
CA ALA A 56 -2.24 -7.23 -11.44
C ALA A 56 -1.97 -7.13 -12.96
N LEU A 57 -2.42 -6.05 -13.59
CA LEU A 57 -2.15 -5.80 -15.01
C LEU A 57 -0.66 -5.59 -15.30
N ALA A 58 0.06 -4.87 -14.44
CA ALA A 58 1.51 -4.69 -14.55
C ALA A 58 2.27 -6.02 -14.44
N THR A 59 1.83 -6.89 -13.53
CA THR A 59 2.38 -8.25 -13.35
C THR A 59 2.21 -9.05 -14.65
N GLU A 60 1.01 -9.06 -15.23
CA GLU A 60 0.72 -9.73 -16.49
C GLU A 60 1.59 -9.17 -17.64
N TRP A 61 1.64 -7.84 -17.77
CA TRP A 61 2.44 -7.15 -18.77
C TRP A 61 3.91 -7.53 -18.69
N LEU A 62 4.51 -7.43 -17.50
CA LEU A 62 5.92 -7.73 -17.27
C LEU A 62 6.24 -9.20 -17.56
N ASN A 63 5.35 -10.12 -17.20
CA ASN A 63 5.54 -11.55 -17.45
C ASN A 63 5.35 -11.93 -18.92
N HIS A 64 4.49 -11.21 -19.66
CA HIS A 64 4.33 -11.41 -21.10
C HIS A 64 5.52 -10.89 -21.91
N GLN A 65 6.21 -9.85 -21.43
CA GLN A 65 7.43 -9.32 -22.06
C GLN A 65 8.61 -9.32 -21.08
N PRO A 66 9.27 -10.49 -20.88
CA PRO A 66 10.40 -10.58 -19.96
C PRO A 66 11.55 -9.67 -20.38
N THR A 67 11.92 -8.75 -19.49
CA THR A 67 13.10 -7.91 -19.61
C THR A 67 14.23 -8.45 -18.73
N PRO A 68 15.49 -8.08 -18.99
CA PRO A 68 16.57 -8.36 -18.05
C PRO A 68 16.37 -7.58 -16.73
N LEU A 69 16.98 -8.08 -15.65
CA LEU A 69 16.95 -7.41 -14.36
C LEU A 69 17.83 -6.15 -14.41
N GLY A 70 17.21 -4.99 -14.65
CA GLY A 70 17.91 -3.72 -14.81
C GLY A 70 18.84 -3.73 -16.04
N ALA A 71 20.06 -3.24 -15.87
CA ALA A 71 21.09 -3.24 -16.91
C ALA A 71 21.97 -4.51 -16.89
N THR A 72 21.51 -5.59 -16.25
CA THR A 72 22.25 -6.85 -16.16
C THR A 72 21.73 -7.86 -17.18
N ASP A 73 22.52 -8.88 -17.51
CA ASP A 73 22.08 -10.00 -18.38
C ASP A 73 21.26 -11.07 -17.62
N ARG A 74 20.91 -10.81 -16.35
CA ARG A 74 20.16 -11.77 -15.54
C ARG A 74 18.69 -11.72 -15.94
N PRO A 75 18.02 -12.88 -16.12
CA PRO A 75 16.58 -12.87 -16.35
C PRO A 75 15.87 -12.26 -15.14
N ARG A 76 14.92 -11.36 -15.38
CA ARG A 76 14.03 -10.85 -14.33
C ARG A 76 13.18 -12.04 -13.80
N PRO A 77 13.04 -12.21 -12.48
CA PRO A 77 12.12 -13.19 -11.91
C PRO A 77 10.69 -12.96 -12.42
N VAL A 78 9.86 -14.00 -12.48
CA VAL A 78 8.43 -13.84 -12.77
C VAL A 78 7.81 -12.92 -11.71
N GLU A 79 7.15 -11.84 -12.13
CA GLU A 79 6.40 -11.00 -11.19
C GLU A 79 5.26 -11.81 -10.62
N GLN A 80 5.04 -11.71 -9.32
CA GLN A 80 3.89 -12.28 -8.65
C GLN A 80 2.99 -11.13 -8.21
N ALA A 81 1.71 -11.22 -8.56
CA ALA A 81 0.72 -10.31 -8.01
C ALA A 81 0.75 -10.48 -6.49
N VAL A 82 0.98 -9.40 -5.76
CA VAL A 82 1.00 -9.46 -4.30
C VAL A 82 -0.45 -9.35 -3.85
N THR A 83 -0.99 -10.43 -3.32
CA THR A 83 -2.30 -10.46 -2.68
C THR A 83 -2.14 -10.80 -1.19
N PRO A 84 -3.08 -10.41 -0.33
CA PRO A 84 -3.12 -10.94 1.03
C PRO A 84 -3.10 -12.47 1.00
N GLU A 85 -2.38 -13.07 1.95
CA GLU A 85 -2.44 -14.52 2.19
C GLU A 85 -3.81 -14.90 2.79
N SER A 86 -4.43 -13.99 3.56
CA SER A 86 -5.77 -14.16 4.10
C SER A 86 -6.35 -12.82 4.59
N GLU A 87 -7.66 -12.79 4.81
CA GLU A 87 -8.38 -11.62 5.38
C GLU A 87 -9.10 -12.00 6.70
N PRO A 88 -8.36 -12.27 7.80
CA PRO A 88 -8.98 -12.65 9.07
C PRO A 88 -9.50 -11.43 9.84
N THR A 89 -10.13 -11.69 10.99
CA THR A 89 -10.36 -10.67 12.01
C THR A 89 -9.40 -10.85 13.19
N THR A 90 -9.17 -9.77 13.93
CA THR A 90 -8.57 -9.86 15.27
C THR A 90 -9.49 -10.63 16.22
N ALA A 91 -8.91 -11.14 17.30
CA ALA A 91 -9.69 -11.50 18.50
C ALA A 91 -10.55 -10.29 18.97
N PRO A 92 -11.65 -10.49 19.73
CA PRO A 92 -12.59 -9.42 20.08
C PRO A 92 -12.09 -8.51 21.23
N ARG A 93 -10.83 -8.11 21.18
CA ARG A 93 -10.11 -7.35 22.22
C ARG A 93 -9.29 -6.20 21.65
N TYR A 94 -9.74 -5.66 20.53
CA TYR A 94 -9.10 -4.54 19.86
C TYR A 94 -10.07 -3.38 19.66
N ARG A 95 -9.52 -2.17 19.66
CA ARG A 95 -10.19 -0.95 19.24
C ARG A 95 -9.43 -0.31 18.10
N LEU A 96 -10.17 0.32 17.20
CA LEU A 96 -9.64 1.01 16.02
C LEU A 96 -9.96 2.49 16.12
N HIS A 97 -8.96 3.35 15.96
CA HIS A 97 -9.13 4.80 15.99
C HIS A 97 -8.67 5.41 14.67
N ALA A 98 -9.31 6.50 14.26
CA ALA A 98 -8.85 7.33 13.16
C ALA A 98 -7.92 8.41 13.73
N LEU A 99 -6.63 8.31 13.40
CA LEU A 99 -5.62 9.26 13.88
C LEU A 99 -5.82 10.63 13.19
N PRO A 100 -5.66 11.74 13.94
CA PRO A 100 -5.77 13.09 13.39
C PRO A 100 -4.62 13.37 12.39
N ASP A 101 -4.74 14.49 11.67
CA ASP A 101 -3.67 15.07 10.85
C ASP A 101 -3.18 14.23 9.65
N THR A 102 -4.00 13.27 9.20
CA THR A 102 -3.75 12.49 7.98
C THR A 102 -5.00 12.39 7.11
N THR A 103 -4.83 12.49 5.79
CA THR A 103 -5.93 12.39 4.82
C THR A 103 -5.61 11.34 3.76
N PRO A 104 -6.39 10.24 3.66
CA PRO A 104 -7.40 9.81 4.65
C PRO A 104 -6.76 9.48 6.01
N PRO A 105 -7.54 9.49 7.11
CA PRO A 105 -7.03 9.18 8.44
C PRO A 105 -6.33 7.82 8.49
N LYS A 106 -5.13 7.80 9.07
CA LYS A 106 -4.41 6.56 9.36
C LYS A 106 -5.10 5.81 10.51
N PRO A 107 -5.26 4.48 10.41
CA PRO A 107 -5.84 3.69 11.48
C PRO A 107 -4.84 3.50 12.62
N GLY A 108 -5.29 3.64 13.86
CA GLY A 108 -4.56 3.27 15.07
C GLY A 108 -5.23 2.08 15.74
N LEU A 109 -4.59 0.90 15.69
CA LEU A 109 -5.07 -0.31 16.33
C LEU A 109 -4.48 -0.44 17.74
N ARG A 110 -5.34 -0.68 18.73
CA ARG A 110 -4.94 -0.89 20.13
C ARG A 110 -5.61 -2.12 20.71
N ARG A 111 -4.83 -2.95 21.39
CA ARG A 111 -5.38 -4.03 22.24
C ARG A 111 -5.91 -3.44 23.54
N VAL A 112 -7.08 -3.89 23.96
CA VAL A 112 -7.77 -3.46 25.18
C VAL A 112 -8.07 -4.67 26.06
N GLY A 113 -8.52 -4.42 27.30
CA GLY A 113 -8.93 -5.50 28.21
C GLY A 113 -10.19 -6.22 27.73
N ASP A 114 -10.50 -7.35 28.36
CA ASP A 114 -11.67 -8.16 28.04
C ASP A 114 -12.97 -7.31 28.14
N ASP A 115 -13.97 -7.65 27.32
CA ASP A 115 -15.27 -6.97 27.15
C ASP A 115 -15.27 -5.54 26.54
N SER A 116 -14.12 -4.89 26.41
CA SER A 116 -14.02 -3.52 25.89
C SER A 116 -13.67 -3.40 24.39
N GLY A 117 -13.33 -4.52 23.75
CA GLY A 117 -12.91 -4.58 22.35
C GLY A 117 -13.96 -5.12 21.38
N ARG A 118 -13.61 -5.09 20.10
CA ARG A 118 -14.31 -5.74 18.99
C ARG A 118 -13.31 -6.47 18.10
N SER A 119 -13.83 -7.32 17.23
CA SER A 119 -13.05 -7.92 16.14
C SER A 119 -12.91 -6.92 15.00
N ILE A 120 -11.68 -6.69 14.56
CA ILE A 120 -11.34 -5.78 13.47
C ILE A 120 -10.83 -6.59 12.28
N VAL A 121 -11.35 -6.34 11.09
CA VAL A 121 -10.89 -6.97 9.84
C VAL A 121 -9.45 -6.55 9.54
N LEU A 122 -8.62 -7.53 9.16
CA LEU A 122 -7.24 -7.37 8.77
C LEU A 122 -6.98 -8.00 7.40
N GLU A 123 -5.90 -7.57 6.77
CA GLU A 123 -5.25 -8.31 5.69
C GLU A 123 -3.92 -8.85 6.22
N VAL A 124 -3.66 -10.15 6.08
CA VAL A 124 -2.40 -10.78 6.46
C VAL A 124 -1.58 -11.00 5.21
N TRP A 125 -0.37 -10.43 5.20
CA TRP A 125 0.54 -10.47 4.06
C TRP A 125 1.78 -11.31 4.36
N ARG A 126 2.27 -12.00 3.33
CA ARG A 126 3.55 -12.71 3.40
C ARG A 126 4.67 -11.79 2.95
N MET A 127 5.72 -11.71 3.75
CA MET A 127 6.90 -10.89 3.46
C MET A 127 8.20 -11.69 3.67
N PRO A 128 9.21 -11.53 2.80
CA PRO A 128 10.53 -12.09 3.05
C PRO A 128 11.16 -11.49 4.31
N ALA A 129 11.71 -12.33 5.19
CA ALA A 129 12.27 -11.90 6.47
C ALA A 129 13.36 -10.80 6.33
N HIS A 130 14.16 -10.86 5.26
CA HIS A 130 15.22 -9.87 4.99
C HIS A 130 14.70 -8.48 4.61
N ALA A 131 13.44 -8.38 4.13
CA ALA A 131 12.82 -7.10 3.78
C ALA A 131 12.11 -6.42 4.96
N PHE A 132 11.93 -7.14 6.07
CA PHE A 132 11.16 -6.66 7.22
C PHE A 132 11.75 -5.40 7.87
N GLY A 133 13.09 -5.31 7.97
CA GLY A 133 13.75 -4.14 8.54
C GLY A 133 13.45 -2.86 7.75
N SER A 134 13.60 -2.92 6.43
CA SER A 134 13.28 -1.78 5.55
C SER A 134 11.82 -1.37 5.60
N LEU A 135 10.88 -2.31 5.82
CA LEU A 135 9.49 -1.97 6.07
C LEU A 135 9.35 -1.19 7.38
N VAL A 136 9.97 -1.66 8.46
CA VAL A 136 9.88 -1.03 9.79
C VAL A 136 10.43 0.39 9.77
N ASP A 137 11.51 0.65 9.05
CA ASP A 137 12.11 1.98 8.90
C ASP A 137 11.16 3.01 8.26
N LEU A 138 10.16 2.55 7.49
CA LEU A 138 9.18 3.40 6.82
C LEU A 138 7.96 3.73 7.69
N ILE A 139 7.88 3.20 8.92
CA ILE A 139 6.73 3.36 9.81
C ILE A 139 7.00 4.52 10.77
N PRO A 140 6.42 5.70 10.54
CA PRO A 140 6.61 6.82 11.45
C PRO A 140 5.81 6.61 12.73
N SER A 141 6.32 7.18 13.83
CA SER A 141 5.51 7.43 15.02
C SER A 141 4.22 8.16 14.63
N PRO A 142 3.06 7.80 15.22
CA PRO A 142 2.86 6.94 16.41
C PRO A 142 2.60 5.46 16.09
N LEU A 143 2.88 5.02 14.86
CA LEU A 143 2.65 3.64 14.44
C LEU A 143 3.88 2.79 14.73
N GLY A 144 3.66 1.50 14.93
CA GLY A 144 4.72 0.51 15.06
C GLY A 144 4.26 -0.88 14.66
N ILE A 145 5.21 -1.82 14.58
CA ILE A 145 4.89 -3.24 14.39
C ILE A 145 4.95 -3.96 15.74
N GLY A 146 3.80 -4.50 16.13
CA GLY A 146 3.64 -5.32 17.33
C GLY A 146 3.08 -6.70 17.00
N LYS A 147 2.65 -7.40 18.05
CA LYS A 147 1.94 -8.68 17.93
C LYS A 147 0.43 -8.44 17.98
N VAL A 148 -0.29 -9.01 17.02
CA VAL A 148 -1.75 -8.95 16.92
C VAL A 148 -2.30 -10.37 16.95
N GLU A 149 -3.31 -10.56 17.78
CA GLU A 149 -3.98 -11.83 17.98
C GLU A 149 -5.21 -11.92 17.09
N LEU A 150 -5.27 -12.98 16.29
CA LEU A 150 -6.36 -13.27 15.39
C LEU A 150 -7.52 -13.97 16.12
N ALA A 151 -8.71 -13.97 15.53
CA ALA A 151 -9.88 -14.63 16.09
C ALA A 151 -9.71 -16.14 16.27
N ASP A 152 -8.84 -16.76 15.48
CA ASP A 152 -8.47 -18.19 15.58
C ASP A 152 -7.38 -18.47 16.63
N GLY A 153 -6.94 -17.46 17.38
CA GLY A 153 -5.92 -17.57 18.43
C GLY A 153 -4.47 -17.49 17.93
N ARG A 154 -4.22 -17.42 16.62
CA ARG A 154 -2.86 -17.20 16.10
C ARG A 154 -2.38 -15.78 16.42
N TRP A 155 -1.07 -15.64 16.55
CA TRP A 155 -0.41 -14.35 16.72
C TRP A 155 0.44 -14.01 15.51
N VAL A 156 0.19 -12.85 14.91
CA VAL A 156 0.91 -12.34 13.73
C VAL A 156 1.60 -11.01 14.04
N ASN A 157 2.57 -10.62 13.21
CA ASN A 157 3.09 -9.25 13.24
C ASN A 157 2.04 -8.34 12.58
N GLY A 158 1.74 -7.20 13.20
CA GLY A 158 0.75 -6.27 12.66
C GLY A 158 0.98 -4.84 13.16
N PHE A 159 0.38 -3.88 12.47
CA PHE A 159 0.41 -2.48 12.86
C PHE A 159 -0.33 -2.28 14.19
N VAL A 160 0.32 -1.58 15.10
CA VAL A 160 -0.24 -1.12 16.38
C VAL A 160 0.03 0.38 16.50
N CYS A 161 -0.66 1.04 17.43
CA CYS A 161 -0.48 2.45 17.68
C CYS A 161 -0.16 2.71 19.16
N GLU A 162 0.78 3.63 19.39
CA GLU A 162 1.14 4.09 20.72
C GLU A 162 -0.04 4.76 21.43
N GLY A 163 -0.15 4.55 22.75
CA GLY A 163 -1.31 4.98 23.53
C GLY A 163 -1.57 6.49 23.47
N TYR A 164 -0.52 7.31 23.50
CA TYR A 164 -0.64 8.77 23.54
C TYR A 164 -1.33 9.34 22.29
N ALA A 165 -1.15 8.72 21.13
CA ALA A 165 -1.73 9.20 19.88
C ALA A 165 -3.21 8.81 19.72
N LEU A 166 -3.71 7.93 20.58
CA LEU A 166 -5.11 7.51 20.61
C LEU A 166 -5.94 8.38 21.55
N GLU A 167 -5.30 9.18 22.40
CA GLU A 167 -5.98 10.15 23.24
C GLU A 167 -6.62 11.24 22.37
N GLY A 168 -7.95 11.35 22.44
CA GLY A 168 -8.71 12.29 21.61
C GLY A 168 -8.89 11.89 20.14
N ALA A 169 -8.27 10.80 19.69
CA ALA A 169 -8.52 10.25 18.36
C ALA A 169 -9.94 9.70 18.26
N ARG A 170 -10.56 9.82 17.09
CA ARG A 170 -11.93 9.34 16.87
C ARG A 170 -11.96 7.83 16.94
N ASP A 171 -12.75 7.27 17.85
CA ASP A 171 -13.03 5.84 17.89
C ASP A 171 -13.89 5.45 16.67
N VAL A 172 -13.39 4.49 15.88
CA VAL A 172 -14.04 3.95 14.69
C VAL A 172 -14.16 2.42 14.78
N THR A 173 -14.10 1.87 16.00
CA THR A 173 -14.16 0.44 16.27
C THR A 173 -15.42 -0.21 15.71
N ASP A 174 -16.57 0.46 15.83
CA ASP A 174 -17.88 -0.10 15.44
C ASP A 174 -18.06 -0.22 13.92
N PHE A 175 -17.16 0.38 13.12
CA PHE A 175 -17.12 0.16 11.68
C PHE A 175 -16.53 -1.21 11.31
N GLY A 176 -15.92 -1.93 12.26
CA GLY A 176 -15.33 -3.26 12.06
C GLY A 176 -14.04 -3.26 11.22
N GLY A 177 -13.64 -2.14 10.62
CA GLY A 177 -12.43 -2.02 9.83
C GLY A 177 -12.30 -0.66 9.16
N ARG A 178 -11.07 -0.36 8.71
CA ARG A 178 -10.75 0.94 8.08
C ARG A 178 -11.53 1.18 6.78
N ARG A 179 -11.66 0.15 5.93
CA ARG A 179 -12.32 0.28 4.62
C ARG A 179 -13.77 0.76 4.77
N ALA A 180 -14.54 0.07 5.63
CA ALA A 180 -15.92 0.44 5.93
C ALA A 180 -16.05 1.86 6.52
N TYR A 181 -15.09 2.29 7.35
CA TYR A 181 -15.06 3.67 7.86
C TYR A 181 -14.84 4.72 6.76
N ILE A 182 -13.89 4.48 5.84
CA ILE A 182 -13.59 5.41 4.75
C ILE A 182 -14.77 5.51 3.77
N GLU A 183 -15.44 4.40 3.48
CA GLU A 183 -16.59 4.37 2.57
C GLU A 183 -17.79 5.18 3.08
N GLN A 184 -18.00 5.27 4.40
CA GLN A 184 -19.06 6.11 4.97
C GLN A 184 -18.72 7.62 4.99
N GLY A 185 -17.47 7.98 4.76
CA GLY A 185 -17.00 9.38 4.70
C GLY A 185 -16.97 9.98 3.28
N ARG A 186 -17.34 9.20 2.26
CA ARG A 186 -17.56 9.64 0.87
C ARG A 186 -19.01 10.08 0.68
#